data_AF-A0A939AEG3-F1
#
_entry.id   AF-A0A939AEG3-F1
#
_cell.length_a   1.000
_cell.length_b   1.000
_cell.length_c   1.000
_cell.angle_alpha   90.00
_cell.angle_beta   90.00
_cell.angle_gamma   90.00
#
_symmetry.space_group_name_H-M   'P 1'
#
loop_
_entity.id
_entity.type
_entity.pdbx_description
1 polymer ?
#
loop_
_entity_poly.entity_id
_entity_poly.type
_entity_poly.pdbx_seq_one_letter_code
_entity_poly.pdbx_strand_id
1 'polypeptide(L)'
;MKRLILIILSISILLILTSCFEDGTLRIRNRTTALAWFSVDLGPDIFLESFNNWSRSYSSDRTVRINYNGNHLFSGSINTSVNMGMMTNFDIVADGGAIRITNQTSLTVTQVYISPVTSSVWGNNQLTGTIAPAGSVLWTVAEGNWDIKVVDSNGDDFYLMNRNVPLDTTINISFSYGREWQRTDTKITSYAIDHEYRIEQK
;
A
#
# COMPACT_ATOMS: atom_id res chain seq x y z
N MET A 1 18.41 -45.54 50.43
CA MET A 1 18.89 -45.21 49.07
C MET A 1 17.84 -45.44 47.98
N LYS A 2 17.25 -46.63 47.83
CA LYS A 2 16.23 -46.91 46.78
C LYS A 2 14.99 -45.98 46.80
N ARG A 3 14.48 -45.62 47.98
CA ARG A 3 13.34 -44.68 48.14
C ARG A 3 13.69 -43.23 47.75
N LEU A 4 14.93 -42.79 47.96
CA LEU A 4 15.40 -41.45 47.59
C LEU A 4 15.56 -41.32 46.07
N ILE A 5 16.08 -42.37 45.42
CA ILE A 5 16.22 -42.46 43.96
C ILE A 5 14.84 -42.42 43.28
N LEU A 6 13.84 -43.13 43.82
CA LEU A 6 12.47 -43.10 43.31
C LEU A 6 11.82 -41.71 43.42
N ILE A 7 12.03 -41.00 44.53
CA ILE A 7 11.48 -39.64 44.71
C ILE A 7 12.15 -38.65 43.75
N ILE A 8 13.48 -38.73 43.58
CA ILE A 8 14.21 -37.88 42.62
C ILE A 8 13.74 -38.18 41.19
N LEU A 9 13.58 -39.45 40.81
CA LEU A 9 13.08 -39.84 39.49
C LEU A 9 11.65 -39.32 39.23
N SER A 10 10.77 -39.39 40.23
CA SER A 10 9.40 -38.85 40.14
C SER A 10 9.38 -37.33 39.99
N ILE A 11 10.24 -36.60 40.73
CA ILE A 11 10.36 -35.14 40.64
C ILE A 11 10.95 -34.73 39.29
N SER A 12 11.94 -35.47 38.77
CA SER A 12 12.50 -35.25 37.44
C SER A 12 11.49 -35.50 36.33
N ILE A 13 10.67 -36.55 36.42
CA ILE A 13 9.59 -36.81 35.45
C ILE A 13 8.52 -35.71 35.52
N LEU A 14 8.18 -35.21 36.71
CA LEU A 14 7.23 -34.12 36.88
C LEU A 14 7.77 -32.78 36.32
N LEU A 15 9.07 -32.53 36.44
CA LEU A 15 9.75 -31.35 35.86
C LEU A 15 9.84 -31.41 34.33
N ILE A 16 10.04 -32.61 33.75
CA ILE A 16 10.07 -32.83 32.29
C ILE A 16 8.68 -32.66 31.66
N LEU A 17 7.60 -32.98 32.38
CA LEU A 17 6.22 -32.78 31.90
C LEU A 17 5.77 -31.29 31.92
N THR A 18 6.50 -30.41 32.60
CA THR A 18 6.22 -28.97 32.64
C THR A 18 6.98 -28.14 31.60
N SER A 19 7.89 -28.75 30.83
CA SER A 19 8.78 -28.03 29.90
C SER A 19 8.46 -28.28 28.43
N CYS A 20 7.28 -27.89 27.94
CA CYS A 20 7.10 -27.53 26.51
C CYS A 20 5.70 -26.95 26.20
N PHE A 21 5.29 -25.90 26.89
CA PHE A 21 4.25 -25.04 26.31
C PHE A 21 4.98 -23.88 25.64
N GLU A 22 5.40 -24.09 24.39
CA GLU A 22 5.97 -23.03 23.57
C GLU A 22 4.89 -22.02 23.20
N ASP A 23 5.21 -20.73 23.28
CA ASP A 23 4.28 -19.69 22.85
C ASP A 23 3.98 -19.82 21.35
N GLY A 24 2.72 -19.58 20.98
CA GLY A 24 2.34 -19.41 19.58
C GLY A 24 2.92 -18.10 19.05
N THR A 25 3.50 -18.11 17.85
CA THR A 25 4.10 -16.91 17.25
C THR A 25 3.30 -16.45 16.04
N LEU A 26 2.81 -15.21 16.07
CA LEU A 26 2.36 -14.53 14.86
C LEU A 26 3.56 -13.86 14.20
N ARG A 27 3.78 -14.13 12.91
CA ARG A 27 4.76 -13.43 12.07
C ARG A 27 4.04 -12.74 10.92
N ILE A 28 4.17 -11.43 10.85
CA ILE A 28 3.64 -10.60 9.76
C ILE A 28 4.81 -10.20 8.87
N ARG A 29 4.68 -10.40 7.56
CA ARG A 29 5.75 -10.12 6.58
C ARG A 29 5.23 -9.13 5.56
N ASN A 30 5.93 -8.01 5.40
CA ASN A 30 5.70 -7.13 4.28
C ASN A 30 6.38 -7.75 3.05
N ARG A 31 5.59 -8.13 2.04
CA ARG A 31 6.07 -8.66 0.76
C ARG A 31 6.00 -7.64 -0.37
N THR A 32 5.66 -6.39 -0.06
CA THR A 32 5.59 -5.29 -1.01
C THR A 32 6.94 -4.57 -1.15
N THR A 33 7.12 -3.86 -2.25
CA THR A 33 8.28 -2.97 -2.50
C THR A 33 8.20 -1.64 -1.74
N ALA A 34 7.10 -1.38 -1.03
CA ALA A 34 6.87 -0.13 -0.32
C ALA A 34 6.55 -0.33 1.17
N LEU A 35 6.38 0.78 1.88
CA LEU A 35 5.98 0.78 3.28
C LEU A 35 4.56 0.21 3.43
N ALA A 36 4.44 -0.77 4.31
CA ALA A 36 3.16 -1.26 4.82
C ALA A 36 3.01 -0.86 6.29
N TRP A 37 1.79 -0.68 6.76
CA TRP A 37 1.50 -0.56 8.18
C TRP A 37 0.32 -1.42 8.56
N PHE A 38 0.33 -1.90 9.80
CA PHE A 38 -0.71 -2.77 10.30
C PHE A 38 -0.92 -2.58 11.80
N SER A 39 -2.09 -2.97 12.28
CA SER A 39 -2.39 -3.10 13.71
C SER A 39 -2.92 -4.50 14.02
N VAL A 40 -2.68 -4.95 15.25
CA VAL A 40 -3.19 -6.23 15.76
C VAL A 40 -4.12 -5.96 16.93
N ASP A 41 -5.33 -6.52 16.90
CA ASP A 41 -6.37 -6.39 17.93
C ASP A 41 -6.71 -4.93 18.29
N LEU A 42 -6.80 -4.06 17.28
CA LEU A 42 -7.03 -2.61 17.44
C LEU A 42 -5.92 -1.87 18.23
N GLY A 43 -4.72 -2.45 18.30
CA GLY A 43 -3.53 -1.78 18.83
C GLY A 43 -3.03 -0.63 17.93
N PRO A 44 -1.91 0.01 18.30
CA PRO A 44 -1.31 1.05 17.47
C PRO A 44 -0.79 0.49 16.14
N ASP A 45 -0.70 1.36 15.14
CA ASP A 45 -0.11 1.02 13.85
C ASP A 45 1.40 0.76 13.99
N ILE A 46 1.84 -0.33 13.37
CA ILE A 46 3.22 -0.76 13.26
C ILE A 46 3.61 -0.58 11.79
N PHE A 47 4.62 0.26 11.56
CA PHE A 47 5.19 0.50 10.23
C PHE A 47 6.24 -0.56 9.92
N LEU A 48 6.09 -1.22 8.78
CA LEU A 48 6.92 -2.31 8.33
C LEU A 48 7.50 -1.98 6.95
N GLU A 49 8.79 -1.66 6.94
CA GLU A 49 9.52 -1.38 5.70
C GLU A 49 9.42 -2.54 4.70
N SER A 50 9.72 -2.23 3.44
CA SER A 50 9.70 -3.21 2.35
C SER A 50 10.54 -4.45 2.70
N PHE A 51 9.97 -5.63 2.41
CA PHE A 51 10.58 -6.94 2.65
C PHE A 51 10.98 -7.26 4.11
N ASN A 52 10.54 -6.46 5.08
CA ASN A 52 10.76 -6.73 6.50
C ASN A 52 9.64 -7.58 7.13
N ASN A 53 9.89 -8.02 8.36
CA ASN A 53 8.96 -8.82 9.13
C ASN A 53 8.87 -8.33 10.58
N TRP A 54 7.73 -8.60 11.20
CA TRP A 54 7.45 -8.35 12.60
C TRP A 54 6.86 -9.62 13.22
N SER A 55 7.12 -9.84 14.51
CA SER A 55 6.56 -11.00 15.22
C SER A 55 6.10 -10.66 16.63
N ARG A 56 5.10 -11.40 17.10
CA ARG A 56 4.61 -11.38 18.49
C ARG A 56 4.26 -12.79 18.95
N SER A 57 4.64 -13.11 20.18
CA SER A 57 4.33 -14.37 20.85
C SER A 57 3.05 -14.27 21.69
N TYR A 58 2.36 -15.40 21.83
CA TYR A 58 1.11 -15.56 22.56
C TYR A 58 1.15 -16.85 23.38
N SER A 59 0.88 -16.72 24.68
CA SER A 59 0.92 -17.83 25.64
C SER A 59 -0.34 -18.71 25.67
N SER A 60 -1.31 -18.43 24.79
CA SER A 60 -2.55 -19.19 24.65
C SER A 60 -3.09 -19.09 23.23
N ASP A 61 -3.82 -20.12 22.82
CA ASP A 61 -4.55 -20.13 21.55
C ASP A 61 -5.52 -18.95 21.51
N ARG A 62 -5.50 -18.19 20.42
CA ARG A 62 -6.43 -17.09 20.23
C ARG A 62 -6.61 -16.75 18.76
N THR A 63 -7.74 -16.11 18.47
CA THR A 63 -7.91 -15.42 17.20
C THR A 63 -7.47 -13.97 17.37
N VAL A 64 -6.67 -13.48 16.43
CA VAL A 64 -6.24 -12.08 16.37
C VAL A 64 -6.78 -11.43 15.10
N ARG A 65 -7.18 -10.17 15.21
CA ARG A 65 -7.56 -9.36 14.06
C ARG A 65 -6.37 -8.53 13.60
N ILE A 66 -6.01 -8.64 12.34
CA ILE A 66 -4.99 -7.82 11.70
C ILE A 66 -5.72 -6.82 10.81
N ASN A 67 -5.48 -5.52 10.99
CA ASN A 67 -5.85 -4.51 9.99
C ASN A 67 -4.55 -4.06 9.33
N TYR A 68 -4.54 -3.91 8.01
CA TYR A 68 -3.34 -3.54 7.26
C TYR A 68 -3.67 -2.55 6.15
N ASN A 69 -2.69 -1.73 5.79
CA ASN A 69 -2.74 -0.74 4.72
C ASN A 69 -1.28 -0.40 4.32
N GLY A 70 -1.08 0.44 3.30
CA GLY A 70 0.25 0.70 2.79
C GLY A 70 0.26 1.62 1.57
N ASN A 71 1.46 1.97 1.14
CA ASN A 71 1.63 2.76 -0.07
C ASN A 71 1.25 1.98 -1.35
N HIS A 72 1.30 0.65 -1.33
CA HIS A 72 0.89 -0.23 -2.44
C HIS A 72 -0.24 -1.18 -2.04
N LEU A 73 -0.98 -0.83 -0.99
CA LEU A 73 -1.97 -1.68 -0.35
C LEU A 73 -3.25 -0.88 -0.10
N PHE A 74 -4.38 -1.43 -0.46
CA PHE A 74 -5.66 -0.94 0.04
C PHE A 74 -5.88 -1.42 1.47
N SER A 75 -6.65 -0.65 2.24
CA SER A 75 -7.01 -1.02 3.61
C SER A 75 -7.75 -2.35 3.63
N GLY A 76 -7.22 -3.31 4.39
CA GLY A 76 -7.79 -4.64 4.55
C GLY A 76 -7.81 -5.11 6.01
N SER A 77 -8.53 -6.21 6.25
CA SER A 77 -8.56 -6.84 7.57
C SER A 77 -8.78 -8.34 7.49
N ILE A 78 -8.12 -9.10 8.37
CA ILE A 78 -8.22 -10.55 8.46
C ILE A 78 -8.22 -10.99 9.93
N ASN A 79 -8.96 -12.06 10.21
CA ASN A 79 -8.85 -12.79 11.48
C ASN A 79 -8.00 -14.04 11.26
N THR A 80 -6.97 -14.23 12.08
CA THR A 80 -6.14 -15.44 12.04
C THR A 80 -6.06 -16.09 13.41
N SER A 81 -6.10 -17.41 13.45
CA SER A 81 -5.86 -18.17 14.68
C SER A 81 -4.36 -18.32 14.89
N VAL A 82 -3.88 -17.96 16.08
CA VAL A 82 -2.53 -18.21 16.55
C VAL A 82 -2.63 -19.30 17.60
N ASN A 83 -2.05 -20.46 17.29
CA ASN A 83 -2.05 -21.61 18.18
C ASN A 83 -0.69 -21.74 18.88
N MET A 84 -0.69 -22.20 20.12
CA MET A 84 0.51 -22.47 20.91
C MET A 84 1.44 -23.45 20.20
N GLY A 85 2.74 -23.24 20.36
CA GLY A 85 3.80 -24.04 19.72
C GLY A 85 3.87 -23.91 18.20
N MET A 86 3.05 -23.05 17.58
CA MET A 86 2.99 -22.89 16.13
C MET A 86 3.40 -21.49 15.69
N MET A 87 4.04 -21.40 14.52
CA MET A 87 4.26 -20.13 13.82
C MET A 87 3.16 -19.90 12.79
N THR A 88 2.35 -18.88 13.03
CA THR A 88 1.33 -18.39 12.10
C THR A 88 1.92 -17.28 11.25
N ASN A 89 1.95 -17.47 9.93
CA ASN A 89 2.46 -16.46 8.99
C ASN A 89 1.31 -15.72 8.34
N PHE A 90 1.40 -14.40 8.30
CA PHE A 90 0.55 -13.54 7.49
C PHE A 90 1.42 -12.70 6.56
N ASP A 91 1.20 -12.85 5.26
CA ASP A 91 1.93 -12.11 4.24
C ASP A 91 1.06 -10.96 3.75
N ILE A 92 1.57 -9.75 3.92
CA ILE A 92 1.02 -8.56 3.30
C ILE A 92 1.59 -8.48 1.90
N VAL A 93 0.76 -8.74 0.90
CA VAL A 93 1.10 -8.69 -0.53
C VAL A 93 0.40 -7.52 -1.19
N ALA A 94 1.05 -6.88 -2.16
CA ALA A 94 0.49 -5.71 -2.83
C ALA A 94 -0.80 -6.06 -3.57
N ASP A 95 -1.78 -5.18 -3.49
CA ASP A 95 -3.04 -5.22 -4.25
C ASP A 95 -3.27 -3.92 -5.05
N GLY A 96 -2.27 -3.03 -5.06
CA GLY A 96 -2.23 -1.82 -5.87
C GLY A 96 -0.81 -1.39 -6.23
N GLY A 97 -0.72 -0.32 -7.01
CA GLY A 97 0.49 0.48 -7.16
C GLY A 97 0.27 1.87 -6.57
N ALA A 98 1.17 2.80 -6.88
CA ALA A 98 1.03 4.18 -6.41
C ALA A 98 1.43 5.22 -7.44
N ILE A 99 0.82 6.40 -7.29
CA ILE A 99 1.18 7.61 -8.02
C ILE A 99 1.72 8.61 -7.01
N ARG A 100 2.97 9.06 -7.19
CA ARG A 100 3.53 10.19 -6.44
C ARG A 100 3.61 11.40 -7.37
N ILE A 101 2.96 12.49 -7.00
CA ILE A 101 3.08 13.77 -7.70
C ILE A 101 3.94 14.70 -6.87
N THR A 102 5.01 15.21 -7.47
CA THR A 102 5.89 16.24 -6.91
C THR A 102 5.68 17.54 -7.66
N ASN A 103 5.34 18.61 -6.93
CA ASN A 103 5.17 19.93 -7.52
C ASN A 103 6.54 20.59 -7.74
N GLN A 104 6.99 20.67 -8.99
CA GLN A 104 8.23 21.36 -9.37
C GLN A 104 7.97 22.76 -9.94
N THR A 105 6.75 23.28 -9.80
CA THR A 105 6.41 24.66 -10.17
C THR A 105 6.65 25.61 -9.00
N SER A 106 6.62 26.91 -9.27
CA SER A 106 6.63 27.96 -8.25
C SER A 106 5.25 28.23 -7.63
N LEU A 107 4.17 27.66 -8.19
CA LEU A 107 2.81 27.84 -7.69
C LEU A 107 2.37 26.63 -6.88
N THR A 108 1.40 26.84 -6.00
CA THR A 108 0.82 25.77 -5.20
C THR A 108 -0.18 24.97 -6.05
N VAL A 109 -0.15 23.64 -5.95
CA VAL A 109 -1.23 22.80 -6.50
C VAL A 109 -2.37 22.75 -5.49
N THR A 110 -3.57 23.13 -5.93
CA THR A 110 -4.77 23.22 -5.10
C THR A 110 -5.71 22.05 -5.26
N GLN A 111 -5.69 21.38 -6.41
CA GLN A 111 -6.52 20.20 -6.68
C GLN A 111 -5.75 19.15 -7.48
N VAL A 112 -6.06 17.88 -7.22
CA VAL A 112 -5.58 16.73 -8.00
C VAL A 112 -6.75 15.81 -8.24
N TYR A 113 -6.91 15.37 -9.48
CA TYR A 113 -7.88 14.35 -9.88
C TYR A 113 -7.13 13.19 -10.50
N ILE A 114 -7.48 11.97 -10.10
CA ILE A 114 -6.89 10.73 -10.59
C ILE A 114 -8.05 9.84 -11.01
N SER A 115 -8.11 9.49 -12.31
CA SER A 115 -9.25 8.78 -12.88
C SER A 115 -8.77 7.64 -13.78
N PRO A 116 -9.41 6.45 -13.77
CA PRO A 116 -9.06 5.41 -14.73
C PRO A 116 -9.27 5.91 -16.16
N VAL A 117 -8.43 5.49 -17.11
CA VAL A 117 -8.57 5.89 -18.52
C VAL A 117 -9.94 5.56 -19.11
N THR A 118 -10.60 4.52 -18.59
CA THR A 118 -11.93 4.06 -19.01
C THR A 118 -13.07 4.93 -18.50
N SER A 119 -12.85 5.79 -17.50
CA SER A 119 -13.88 6.68 -16.96
C SER A 119 -14.10 7.89 -17.86
N SER A 120 -15.35 8.27 -18.10
CA SER A 120 -15.67 9.51 -18.84
C SER A 120 -15.66 10.78 -17.96
N VAL A 121 -15.45 10.64 -16.65
CA VAL A 121 -15.46 11.75 -15.68
C VAL A 121 -14.23 11.72 -14.76
N TRP A 122 -13.81 12.89 -14.26
CA TRP A 122 -12.65 13.04 -13.37
C TRP A 122 -12.90 12.61 -11.92
N GLY A 123 -14.15 12.60 -11.46
CA GLY A 123 -14.49 12.35 -10.06
C GLY A 123 -14.18 13.55 -9.14
N ASN A 124 -13.99 13.26 -7.86
CA ASN A 124 -13.74 14.27 -6.83
C ASN A 124 -12.26 14.65 -6.74
N ASN A 125 -11.97 15.85 -6.22
CA ASN A 125 -10.61 16.23 -5.83
C ASN A 125 -10.07 15.24 -4.78
N GLN A 126 -8.86 14.74 -5.01
CA GLN A 126 -8.16 13.77 -4.17
C GLN A 126 -7.28 14.42 -3.10
N LEU A 127 -7.10 15.75 -3.14
CA LEU A 127 -6.36 16.47 -2.11
C LEU A 127 -7.26 16.87 -0.94
N THR A 128 -6.77 16.62 0.28
CA THR A 128 -7.33 17.15 1.53
C THR A 128 -6.70 18.50 1.93
N GLY A 129 -5.62 18.91 1.25
CA GLY A 129 -4.91 20.17 1.44
C GLY A 129 -4.34 20.69 0.12
N THR A 130 -3.08 21.13 0.10
CA THR A 130 -2.41 21.59 -1.11
C THR A 130 -1.02 20.97 -1.24
N ILE A 131 -0.43 21.02 -2.45
CA ILE A 131 0.97 20.65 -2.68
C ILE A 131 1.76 21.93 -2.91
N ALA A 132 2.48 22.38 -1.89
CA ALA A 132 3.37 23.53 -1.99
C ALA A 132 4.49 23.29 -3.04
N PRO A 133 5.18 24.33 -3.51
CA PRO A 133 6.39 24.18 -4.31
C PRO A 133 7.38 23.20 -3.66
N ALA A 134 7.96 22.31 -4.46
CA ALA A 134 8.80 21.17 -4.05
C ALA A 134 8.13 20.11 -3.16
N GLY A 135 6.85 20.29 -2.80
CA GLY A 135 6.07 19.30 -2.06
C GLY A 135 5.69 18.08 -2.90
N SER A 136 5.33 16.97 -2.25
CA SER A 136 4.79 15.80 -2.93
C SER A 136 3.68 15.12 -2.13
N VAL A 137 2.78 14.44 -2.83
CA VAL A 137 1.73 13.60 -2.25
C VAL A 137 1.70 12.26 -3.01
N LEU A 138 1.35 11.19 -2.30
CA LEU A 138 1.26 9.82 -2.83
C LEU A 138 -0.17 9.29 -2.67
N TRP A 139 -0.66 8.61 -3.70
CA TRP A 139 -1.94 7.91 -3.69
C TRP A 139 -1.75 6.45 -4.10
N THR A 140 -2.31 5.53 -3.31
CA THR A 140 -2.47 4.13 -3.69
C THR A 140 -3.61 4.00 -4.69
N VAL A 141 -3.37 3.31 -5.80
CA VAL A 141 -4.35 3.06 -6.86
C VAL A 141 -4.27 1.61 -7.33
N ALA A 142 -5.34 1.12 -7.96
CA ALA A 142 -5.30 -0.20 -8.56
C ALA A 142 -4.32 -0.19 -9.75
N GLU A 143 -3.77 -1.36 -10.07
CA GLU A 143 -2.94 -1.51 -11.27
C GLU A 143 -3.73 -1.13 -12.53
N GLY A 144 -3.06 -0.52 -13.50
CA GLY A 144 -3.64 -0.16 -14.79
C GLY A 144 -3.30 1.26 -15.23
N ASN A 145 -4.06 1.77 -16.21
CA ASN A 145 -3.82 3.08 -16.80
C ASN A 145 -4.70 4.16 -16.19
N TRP A 146 -4.08 5.29 -15.85
CA TRP A 146 -4.71 6.39 -15.15
C TRP A 146 -4.47 7.72 -15.88
N ASP A 147 -5.49 8.57 -15.86
CA ASP A 147 -5.42 9.98 -16.23
C ASP A 147 -5.31 10.83 -14.97
N ILE A 148 -4.56 11.91 -15.06
CA ILE A 148 -4.25 12.80 -13.94
C ILE A 148 -4.53 14.24 -14.37
N LYS A 149 -5.32 14.96 -13.57
CA LYS A 149 -5.49 16.40 -13.67
C LYS A 149 -4.93 17.09 -12.43
N VAL A 150 -4.20 18.16 -12.62
CA VAL A 150 -3.68 19.04 -11.58
C VAL A 150 -4.24 20.44 -11.81
N VAL A 151 -4.63 21.12 -10.74
CA VAL A 151 -5.07 22.53 -10.78
C VAL A 151 -4.16 23.34 -9.89
N ASP A 152 -3.55 24.38 -10.43
CA ASP A 152 -2.67 25.26 -9.66
C ASP A 152 -3.45 26.36 -8.90
N SER A 153 -2.74 27.25 -8.21
CA SER A 153 -3.35 28.31 -7.41
C SER A 153 -3.96 29.44 -8.24
N ASN A 154 -3.67 29.50 -9.55
CA ASN A 154 -4.32 30.44 -10.47
C ASN A 154 -5.62 29.87 -11.03
N GLY A 155 -5.94 28.60 -10.75
CA GLY A 155 -7.08 27.91 -11.33
C GLY A 155 -6.79 27.34 -12.72
N ASP A 156 -5.51 27.25 -13.11
CA ASP A 156 -5.13 26.65 -14.39
C ASP A 156 -5.09 25.12 -14.28
N ASP A 157 -5.75 24.47 -15.22
CA ASP A 157 -5.81 23.01 -15.33
C ASP A 157 -4.66 22.47 -16.18
N PHE A 158 -4.08 21.35 -15.72
CA PHE A 158 -3.00 20.63 -16.38
C PHE A 158 -3.29 19.13 -16.37
N TYR A 159 -3.00 18.46 -17.49
CA TYR A 159 -3.34 17.04 -17.67
C TYR A 159 -2.13 16.18 -18.04
N LEU A 160 -2.09 14.96 -17.49
CA LEU A 160 -1.30 13.83 -17.97
C LEU A 160 -2.22 12.65 -18.21
N MET A 161 -2.26 12.15 -19.44
CA MET A 161 -3.13 11.06 -19.82
C MET A 161 -2.39 9.73 -19.89
N ASN A 162 -3.13 8.63 -19.70
CA ASN A 162 -2.70 7.26 -19.98
C ASN A 162 -1.38 6.85 -19.31
N ARG A 163 -1.26 7.10 -18.00
CA ARG A 163 -0.12 6.68 -17.18
C ARG A 163 -0.35 5.27 -16.64
N ASN A 164 0.46 4.33 -17.11
CA ASN A 164 0.46 2.98 -16.58
C ASN A 164 1.06 2.95 -15.16
N VAL A 165 0.31 2.40 -14.22
CA VAL A 165 0.71 2.12 -12.85
C VAL A 165 0.75 0.60 -12.68
N PRO A 166 1.94 -0.02 -12.66
CA PRO A 166 2.07 -1.44 -12.38
C PRO A 166 1.73 -1.77 -10.92
N LEU A 167 1.31 -3.01 -10.67
CA LEU A 167 1.22 -3.55 -9.32
C LEU A 167 2.55 -3.42 -8.57
N ASP A 168 2.47 -3.12 -7.27
CA ASP A 168 3.61 -3.03 -6.37
C ASP A 168 4.71 -2.07 -6.85
N THR A 169 4.32 -0.99 -7.54
CA THR A 169 5.24 0.01 -8.08
C THR A 169 4.69 1.42 -7.85
N THR A 170 5.56 2.33 -7.43
CA THR A 170 5.26 3.77 -7.41
C THR A 170 5.76 4.41 -8.71
N ILE A 171 4.87 5.04 -9.48
CA ILE A 171 5.27 5.96 -10.54
C ILE A 171 5.51 7.36 -9.95
N ASN A 172 6.61 7.99 -10.33
CA ASN A 172 6.97 9.32 -9.86
C ASN A 172 6.73 10.34 -10.98
N ILE A 173 5.86 11.30 -10.71
CA ILE A 173 5.44 12.33 -11.65
C ILE A 173 5.90 13.68 -11.12
N SER A 174 6.62 14.40 -11.97
CA SER A 174 7.01 15.78 -11.70
C SER A 174 6.06 16.73 -12.42
N PHE A 175 5.32 17.53 -11.66
CA PHE A 175 4.50 18.60 -12.21
C PHE A 175 5.35 19.84 -12.49
N SER A 176 5.45 20.21 -13.76
CA SER A 176 6.21 21.38 -14.24
C SER A 176 5.55 21.95 -15.49
N TYR A 177 5.57 23.27 -15.65
CA TYR A 177 5.02 23.92 -16.83
C TYR A 177 5.76 23.54 -18.13
N GLY A 178 5.01 23.30 -19.20
CA GLY A 178 5.53 23.20 -20.58
C GLY A 178 6.29 21.92 -20.94
N ARG A 179 6.29 20.88 -20.09
CA ARG A 179 6.88 19.57 -20.42
C ARG A 179 5.83 18.63 -21.00
N GLU A 180 5.43 17.63 -20.22
CA GLU A 180 4.44 16.61 -20.61
C GLU A 180 3.00 17.04 -20.31
N TRP A 181 2.84 18.05 -19.45
CA TRP A 181 1.56 18.54 -18.98
C TRP A 181 0.90 19.44 -20.02
N GLN A 182 -0.25 19.02 -20.53
CA GLN A 182 -1.05 19.80 -21.48
C GLN A 182 -2.04 20.69 -20.71
N ARG A 183 -2.36 21.88 -21.25
CA ARG A 183 -3.38 22.80 -20.70
C ARG A 183 -4.77 22.66 -21.35
N THR A 184 -4.94 21.72 -22.27
CA THR A 184 -6.20 21.58 -23.01
C THR A 184 -7.17 20.64 -22.29
N ASP A 185 -8.37 21.14 -22.00
CA ASP A 185 -9.45 20.48 -21.25
C ASP A 185 -10.11 19.28 -21.96
N THR A 186 -9.61 18.91 -23.14
CA THR A 186 -10.12 17.74 -23.85
C THR A 186 -9.44 16.50 -23.30
N LYS A 187 -10.22 15.55 -22.77
CA LYS A 187 -9.79 14.17 -22.64
C LYS A 187 -9.48 13.65 -24.04
N ILE A 188 -8.26 13.86 -24.52
CA ILE A 188 -7.83 13.34 -25.82
C ILE A 188 -7.78 11.83 -25.65
N THR A 189 -8.87 11.15 -25.97
CA THR A 189 -8.83 9.71 -26.20
C THR A 189 -7.83 9.52 -27.34
N SER A 190 -6.72 8.85 -27.07
CA SER A 190 -5.68 8.53 -28.04
C SER A 190 -6.17 7.64 -29.20
N TYR A 191 -7.46 7.34 -29.27
CA TYR A 191 -8.12 6.62 -30.37
C TYR A 191 -8.42 7.50 -31.60
N ALA A 192 -8.33 8.83 -31.51
CA ALA A 192 -8.73 9.72 -32.61
C ALA A 192 -7.61 10.10 -33.59
N ILE A 193 -6.33 9.83 -33.28
CA ILE A 193 -5.21 10.36 -34.10
C ILE A 193 -4.86 9.45 -35.30
N ASP A 194 -5.27 8.18 -35.30
CA ASP A 194 -4.92 7.23 -36.38
C ASP A 194 -5.91 7.20 -37.56
N HIS A 195 -7.03 7.93 -37.52
CA HIS A 195 -8.04 7.88 -38.59
C HIS A 195 -8.16 9.12 -39.48
N GLU A 196 -7.58 10.27 -39.11
CA GLU A 196 -7.69 11.49 -39.93
C GLU A 196 -6.53 11.70 -40.92
N TYR A 197 -5.40 10.99 -40.79
CA TYR A 197 -4.27 11.14 -41.73
C TYR A 197 -4.37 10.31 -43.02
N ARG A 198 -5.48 9.58 -43.24
CA ARG A 198 -5.64 8.69 -44.41
C ARG A 198 -6.62 9.18 -45.48
N ILE A 199 -7.15 10.40 -45.39
CA ILE A 199 -8.15 10.91 -46.36
C ILE A 199 -7.61 12.02 -47.29
N GLU A 200 -6.40 12.54 -47.12
CA GLU A 200 -5.82 13.57 -48.04
C GLU A 200 -4.73 13.07 -49.00
N GLN A 201 -4.80 11.82 -49.47
CA GLN A 201 -3.90 11.32 -50.53
C GLN A 201 -4.64 10.47 -51.57
N LYS A 202 -5.73 11.00 -52.16
CA LYS A 202 -6.27 10.48 -53.42
C LYS A 202 -6.77 11.59 -54.33
#